data_AF-A0A0C3Q2W6-F1
#
_entry.id   AF-A0A0C3Q2W6-F1
#
_cell.length_a   1.000
_cell.length_b   1.000
_cell.length_c   1.000
_cell.angle_alpha   90.00
_cell.angle_beta   90.00
_cell.angle_gamma   90.00
#
_symmetry.space_group_name_H-M   'P 1'
#
loop_
_entity.id
_entity.type
_entity.pdbx_description
1 polymer ?
#
loop_
_entity_poly.entity_id
_entity_poly.type
_entity_poly.pdbx_seq_one_letter_code
_entity_poly.pdbx_strand_id
1 'polypeptide(L)'
;MGFVTLPRCGGVLVKLHDFDLSKSKSLASPQNTPHWTGTLPFMAVGLLQAPESGHQIGFDVEALIWTLLWIVKLYDGDGKTAETPLDEHPLKTWFANPKLDELADNKIMYLSRPKGFTNKFYEPLEEEMRNLAWMWYWKLQDQIKKGQEQIRKGRDHDDSSQSEGLYGKEALTALKKWMGDTEWNKVTNPCQCQTHCAEK
;
A
#
# COMPACT_ATOMS: atom_id res chain seq x y z
N MET A 1 -6.45 -0.06 12.09
CA MET A 1 -5.94 -1.44 12.30
C MET A 1 -5.65 -1.60 13.78
N GLY A 2 -6.15 -2.67 14.41
CA GLY A 2 -5.86 -3.00 15.81
C GLY A 2 -5.06 -4.29 15.89
N PHE A 3 -4.27 -4.46 16.94
CA PHE A 3 -3.60 -5.73 17.19
C PHE A 3 -3.67 -6.14 18.67
N VAL A 4 -3.63 -7.44 18.92
CA VAL A 4 -3.44 -7.99 20.26
C VAL A 4 -2.35 -9.05 20.21
N THR A 5 -1.40 -8.95 21.14
CA THR A 5 -0.38 -9.99 21.31
C THR A 5 -1.01 -11.18 22.03
N LEU A 6 -0.57 -12.39 21.68
CA LEU A 6 -1.02 -13.63 22.27
C LEU A 6 0.14 -14.23 23.09
N PRO A 7 0.26 -13.90 24.38
CA PRO A 7 1.45 -14.23 25.17
C PRO A 7 1.73 -15.73 25.26
N ARG A 8 0.69 -16.56 25.20
CA ARG A 8 0.81 -18.02 25.31
C ARG A 8 1.42 -18.69 24.08
N CYS A 9 1.38 -18.04 22.92
CA CYS A 9 1.87 -18.63 21.66
C CYS A 9 2.80 -17.72 20.88
N GLY A 10 3.15 -16.55 21.43
CA GLY A 10 3.98 -15.54 20.75
C GLY A 10 3.33 -14.96 19.48
N GLY A 11 2.03 -15.19 19.29
CA GLY A 11 1.30 -14.73 18.10
C GLY A 11 0.89 -13.27 18.20
N VAL A 12 0.58 -12.67 17.04
CA VAL A 12 -0.08 -11.36 16.95
C VAL A 12 -1.36 -11.54 16.15
N LEU A 13 -2.49 -11.19 16.74
CA LEU A 13 -3.76 -11.07 16.01
C LEU A 13 -3.89 -9.65 15.51
N VAL A 14 -3.97 -9.50 14.19
CA VAL A 14 -4.25 -8.22 13.55
C VAL A 14 -5.71 -8.21 13.12
N LYS A 15 -6.45 -7.20 13.53
CA LYS A 15 -7.83 -6.99 13.11
C LYS A 15 -7.92 -5.72 12.26
N LEU A 16 -8.41 -5.91 11.04
CA LEU A 16 -8.89 -4.80 10.22
C LEU A 16 -10.23 -4.34 10.82
N HIS A 17 -10.34 -3.02 10.98
CA HIS A 17 -11.48 -2.33 11.57
C HIS A 17 -11.82 -1.15 10.67
N ASP A 18 -12.94 -0.49 10.97
CA ASP A 18 -13.38 0.72 10.28
C ASP A 18 -13.75 0.46 8.80
N PHE A 19 -14.85 -0.28 8.63
CA PHE A 19 -15.40 -0.62 7.31
C PHE A 19 -16.45 0.40 6.85
N ASP A 20 -16.62 1.53 7.53
CA ASP A 20 -17.69 2.50 7.29
C ASP A 20 -17.57 3.17 5.90
N LEU A 21 -16.37 3.16 5.32
CA LEU A 21 -16.08 3.67 3.98
C LEU A 21 -16.01 2.56 2.90
N SER A 22 -16.30 1.31 3.27
CA SER A 22 -16.25 0.18 2.34
C SER A 22 -17.39 0.25 1.33
N LYS A 23 -17.06 0.11 0.05
CA LYS A 23 -18.05 0.07 -1.03
C LYS A 23 -18.15 -1.33 -1.61
N SER A 24 -19.36 -1.81 -1.87
CA SER A 24 -19.56 -3.05 -2.62
C SER A 24 -19.17 -2.85 -4.08
N LYS A 25 -18.37 -3.75 -4.65
CA LYS A 25 -18.05 -3.76 -6.09
C LYS A 25 -19.26 -4.03 -6.99
N SER A 26 -20.35 -4.61 -6.46
CA SER A 26 -21.52 -5.03 -7.25
C SER A 26 -22.55 -3.93 -7.48
N LEU A 27 -22.47 -2.83 -6.75
CA LEU A 27 -23.34 -1.68 -6.94
C LEU A 27 -22.50 -0.61 -7.63
N ALA A 28 -22.85 -0.29 -8.88
CA ALA A 28 -22.34 0.88 -9.56
C ALA A 28 -22.47 2.06 -8.60
N SER A 29 -21.36 2.47 -7.98
CA SER A 29 -21.39 3.65 -7.12
C SER A 29 -21.80 4.82 -8.01
N PRO A 30 -22.67 5.72 -7.53
CA PRO A 30 -22.96 6.94 -8.27
C PRO A 30 -21.63 7.60 -8.61
N GLN A 31 -21.42 7.88 -9.91
CA GLN A 31 -20.18 8.41 -10.52
C GLN A 31 -19.62 9.67 -9.83
N ASN A 32 -20.40 10.31 -8.96
CA ASN A 32 -20.08 11.58 -8.32
C ASN A 32 -19.65 11.46 -6.84
N THR A 33 -19.44 10.25 -6.30
CA THR A 33 -18.85 10.15 -4.96
C THR A 33 -17.34 10.08 -5.06
N PRO A 34 -16.60 11.10 -4.57
CA PRO A 34 -15.14 11.09 -4.63
C PRO A 34 -14.57 9.78 -4.10
N HIS A 35 -13.78 9.08 -4.91
CA HIS A 35 -13.19 7.78 -4.57
C HIS A 35 -11.99 7.88 -3.60
N TRP A 36 -11.67 9.10 -3.19
CA TRP A 36 -10.59 9.46 -2.28
C TRP A 36 -11.11 9.67 -0.84
N THR A 37 -11.83 8.68 -0.30
CA THR A 37 -12.38 8.72 1.06
C THR A 37 -11.38 8.35 2.16
N GLY A 38 -10.18 7.89 1.79
CA GLY A 38 -9.14 7.49 2.75
C GLY A 38 -8.33 8.66 3.32
N THR A 39 -7.42 8.35 4.24
CA THR A 39 -6.41 9.31 4.72
C THR A 39 -5.39 9.55 3.59
N LEU A 40 -5.33 10.78 3.07
CA LEU A 40 -4.47 11.20 1.93
C LEU A 40 -3.05 10.57 1.91
N PRO A 41 -2.31 10.57 3.04
CA PRO A 41 -1.08 9.81 3.20
C PRO A 41 -1.05 8.40 2.62
N PHE A 42 -2.09 7.60 2.84
CA PHE A 42 -2.08 6.19 2.49
C PHE A 42 -2.75 5.91 1.14
N MET A 43 -3.26 6.93 0.45
CA MET A 43 -3.84 6.75 -0.88
C MET A 43 -2.81 6.27 -1.91
N ALA A 44 -3.24 5.49 -2.89
CA ALA A 44 -2.34 5.04 -3.95
C ALA A 44 -1.92 6.21 -4.87
N VAL A 45 -0.71 6.16 -5.41
CA VAL A 45 -0.19 7.14 -6.39
C VAL A 45 -1.14 7.28 -7.58
N GLY A 46 -1.62 6.16 -8.14
CA GLY A 46 -2.57 6.20 -9.26
C GLY A 46 -3.87 6.94 -8.93
N LEU A 47 -4.40 6.77 -7.71
CA LEU A 47 -5.60 7.48 -7.27
C LEU A 47 -5.34 8.98 -7.03
N LEU A 48 -4.13 9.36 -6.61
CA LEU A 48 -3.75 10.77 -6.44
C LEU A 48 -3.56 11.48 -7.79
N GLN A 49 -3.06 10.77 -8.80
CA GLN A 49 -2.85 11.31 -10.15
C GLN A 49 -4.14 11.37 -10.97
N ALA A 50 -5.07 10.43 -10.74
CA ALA A 50 -6.37 10.37 -11.39
C ALA A 50 -7.49 10.17 -10.35
N PRO A 51 -7.91 11.25 -9.65
CA PRO A 51 -8.89 11.17 -8.54
C PRO A 51 -10.28 10.66 -8.93
N GLU A 52 -10.62 10.77 -10.22
CA GLU A 52 -11.89 10.30 -10.79
C GLU A 52 -11.88 8.79 -11.10
N SER A 53 -10.74 8.12 -10.90
CA SER A 53 -10.61 6.68 -11.13
C SER A 53 -11.54 5.89 -10.23
N GLY A 54 -12.20 4.87 -10.80
CA GLY A 54 -12.95 3.90 -10.02
C GLY A 54 -12.03 3.15 -9.04
N HIS A 55 -12.55 2.83 -7.85
CA HIS A 55 -11.79 2.12 -6.81
C HIS A 55 -11.26 0.77 -7.29
N GLN A 56 -10.00 0.50 -6.99
CA GLN A 56 -9.30 -0.70 -7.39
C GLN A 56 -8.63 -1.37 -6.22
N ILE A 57 -8.56 -2.70 -6.25
CA ILE A 57 -8.08 -3.46 -5.09
C ILE A 57 -6.60 -3.20 -4.81
N GLY A 58 -5.80 -2.92 -5.84
CA GLY A 58 -4.41 -2.57 -5.61
C GLY A 58 -4.25 -1.21 -4.93
N PHE A 59 -5.28 -0.35 -4.89
CA PHE A 59 -5.19 0.86 -4.06
C PHE A 59 -5.08 0.49 -2.58
N ASP A 60 -5.81 -0.54 -2.14
CA ASP A 60 -5.73 -1.06 -0.77
C ASP A 60 -4.38 -1.74 -0.50
N VAL A 61 -3.81 -2.42 -1.50
CA VAL A 61 -2.47 -3.03 -1.41
C VAL A 61 -1.39 -1.94 -1.27
N GLU A 62 -1.48 -0.89 -2.07
CA GLU A 62 -0.53 0.22 -1.97
C GLU A 62 -0.64 0.94 -0.62
N ALA A 63 -1.87 1.14 -0.12
CA ALA A 63 -2.10 1.72 1.19
C ALA A 63 -1.42 0.91 2.32
N LEU A 64 -1.42 -0.42 2.21
CA LEU A 64 -0.70 -1.30 3.13
C LEU A 64 0.82 -1.07 3.05
N ILE A 65 1.40 -0.95 1.85
CA ILE A 65 2.83 -0.68 1.67
C ILE A 65 3.21 0.66 2.30
N TRP A 66 2.42 1.72 2.05
CA TRP A 66 2.62 3.02 2.68
C TRP A 66 2.54 2.95 4.20
N THR A 67 1.62 2.14 4.72
CA THR A 67 1.47 1.92 6.18
C THR A 67 2.71 1.24 6.75
N LEU A 68 3.24 0.20 6.11
CA LEU A 68 4.45 -0.49 6.56
C LEU A 68 5.67 0.44 6.54
N LEU A 69 5.88 1.18 5.44
CA LEU A 69 6.95 2.16 5.31
C LEU A 69 6.87 3.25 6.38
N TRP A 70 5.66 3.70 6.70
CA TRP A 70 5.43 4.65 7.79
C TRP A 70 5.80 4.06 9.15
N ILE A 71 5.37 2.83 9.45
CA ILE A 71 5.64 2.17 10.72
C ILE A 71 7.13 2.01 10.96
N VAL A 72 7.85 1.40 10.01
CA VAL A 72 9.28 1.09 10.18
C VAL A 72 10.17 2.32 10.24
N LYS A 73 9.66 3.47 9.78
CA LYS A 73 10.37 4.74 9.80
C LYS A 73 10.11 5.53 11.08
N LEU A 74 8.86 5.56 11.56
CA LEU A 74 8.45 6.46 12.63
C LEU A 74 8.33 5.84 14.00
N TYR A 75 8.10 4.53 14.11
CA TYR A 75 7.92 3.89 15.41
C TYR A 75 9.12 3.02 15.75
N ASP A 76 9.52 3.00 17.01
CA ASP A 76 10.47 2.02 17.53
C ASP A 76 9.79 0.70 17.89
N GLY A 77 10.56 -0.24 18.45
CA GLY A 77 10.05 -1.56 18.86
C GLY A 77 9.00 -1.53 19.97
N ASP A 78 8.92 -0.45 20.74
CA ASP A 78 7.91 -0.25 21.79
C ASP A 78 6.65 0.44 21.23
N GLY A 79 6.63 0.79 19.94
CA GLY A 79 5.56 1.58 19.34
C GLY A 79 5.61 3.06 19.75
N LYS A 80 6.73 3.55 20.29
CA LYS A 80 6.95 4.98 20.54
C LYS A 80 7.50 5.62 19.29
N THR A 81 7.27 6.92 19.13
CA THR A 81 7.89 7.67 18.03
C THR A 81 9.41 7.62 18.17
N ALA A 82 10.08 7.05 17.19
CA ALA A 82 11.54 7.06 17.11
C ALA A 82 12.04 8.51 17.03
N GLU A 83 13.22 8.78 17.57
CA GLU A 83 13.93 10.07 17.43
C GLU A 83 14.48 10.27 16.01
N THR A 84 13.61 10.12 15.02
CA THR A 84 13.90 10.41 13.62
C THR A 84 13.53 11.88 13.38
N PRO A 85 14.46 12.73 12.91
CA PRO A 85 14.13 14.11 12.55
C PRO A 85 12.99 14.11 11.53
N LEU A 86 11.87 14.76 11.87
CA LEU A 86 10.68 14.87 11.01
C LEU A 86 11.04 15.46 9.64
N ASP A 87 12.07 16.29 9.61
CA ASP A 87 12.56 17.07 8.48
C ASP A 87 13.03 16.20 7.31
N GLU A 88 13.49 14.98 7.59
CA GLU A 88 13.95 14.02 6.59
C GLU A 88 12.82 13.10 6.11
N HIS A 89 11.64 13.19 6.74
CA HIS A 89 10.55 12.28 6.47
C HIS A 89 9.84 12.67 5.17
N PRO A 90 9.78 11.78 4.16
CA PRO A 90 9.08 12.02 2.89
C PRO A 90 7.61 12.42 3.03
N LEU A 91 7.04 12.18 4.20
CA LEU A 91 5.62 12.37 4.50
C LEU A 91 5.35 13.51 5.51
N LYS A 92 6.38 14.31 5.87
CA LYS A 92 6.28 15.37 6.90
C LYS A 92 5.27 16.47 6.56
N THR A 93 5.03 16.71 5.29
CA THR A 93 4.07 17.73 4.79
C THR A 93 2.71 17.14 4.43
N TRP A 94 2.50 15.83 4.58
CA TRP A 94 1.29 15.17 4.08
C TRP A 94 0.02 15.54 4.84
N PHE A 95 0.15 15.93 6.11
CA PHE A 95 -0.94 16.44 6.93
C PHE A 95 -1.11 17.96 6.82
N ALA A 96 -0.27 18.64 6.03
CA ALA A 96 -0.31 20.08 5.81
C ALA A 96 -1.19 20.49 4.62
N ASN A 97 -2.07 19.60 4.13
CA ASN A 97 -2.90 19.78 2.94
C ASN A 97 -2.11 20.11 1.64
N PRO A 98 -1.17 19.25 1.20
CA PRO A 98 -0.53 19.41 -0.09
C PRO A 98 -1.52 19.17 -1.24
N LYS A 99 -1.19 19.67 -2.44
CA LYS A 99 -1.94 19.30 -3.65
C LYS A 99 -1.74 17.81 -3.97
N LEU A 100 -2.71 17.18 -4.62
CA LEU A 100 -2.71 15.72 -4.87
C LEU A 100 -1.55 15.28 -5.77
N ASP A 101 -1.24 16.08 -6.80
CA ASP A 101 -0.11 15.89 -7.70
C ASP A 101 1.22 15.98 -6.95
N GLU A 102 1.39 17.01 -6.12
CA GLU A 102 2.58 17.16 -5.27
C GLU A 102 2.76 15.98 -4.30
N LEU A 103 1.65 15.47 -3.74
CA LEU A 103 1.67 14.29 -2.88
C LEU A 103 2.09 13.03 -3.66
N ALA A 104 1.59 12.84 -4.88
CA ALA A 104 1.98 11.74 -5.75
C ALA A 104 3.47 11.79 -6.13
N ASP A 105 3.97 12.96 -6.49
CA ASP A 105 5.39 13.17 -6.86
C ASP A 105 6.32 12.87 -5.68
N ASN A 106 5.96 13.34 -4.48
CA ASN A 106 6.71 13.08 -3.26
C ASN A 106 6.80 11.58 -2.94
N LYS A 107 5.69 10.84 -3.15
CA LYS A 107 5.67 9.38 -3.02
C LYS A 107 6.62 8.69 -3.98
N ILE A 108 6.54 9.03 -5.27
CA ILE A 108 7.40 8.46 -6.30
C ILE A 108 8.88 8.76 -5.99
N MET A 109 9.19 10.00 -5.61
CA MET A 109 10.53 10.39 -5.22
C MET A 109 11.03 9.58 -4.02
N TYR A 110 10.21 9.35 -3.01
CA TYR A 110 10.61 8.55 -1.86
C TYR A 110 10.95 7.10 -2.24
N LEU A 111 10.11 6.45 -3.05
CA LEU A 111 10.34 5.07 -3.50
C LEU A 111 11.61 4.93 -4.35
N SER A 112 12.06 6.02 -4.99
CA SER A 112 13.30 6.04 -5.78
C SER A 112 14.58 6.09 -4.92
N ARG A 113 14.46 6.34 -3.61
CA ARG A 113 15.63 6.48 -2.74
C ARG A 113 16.35 5.13 -2.57
N PRO A 114 17.69 5.13 -2.51
CA PRO A 114 18.45 3.90 -2.34
C PRO A 114 18.54 3.42 -0.88
N LYS A 115 18.27 4.30 0.10
CA LYS A 115 18.39 4.04 1.55
C LYS A 115 17.48 4.95 2.37
N GLY A 116 17.29 4.57 3.62
CA GLY A 116 16.63 5.38 4.65
C GLY A 116 15.16 5.06 4.80
N PHE A 117 14.76 3.81 4.54
CA PHE A 117 13.37 3.37 4.67
C PHE A 117 13.00 3.03 6.10
N THR A 118 13.95 2.56 6.90
CA THR A 118 13.77 2.20 8.30
C THR A 118 14.44 3.21 9.24
N ASN A 119 14.09 3.12 10.51
CA ASN A 119 14.85 3.72 11.61
C ASN A 119 15.85 2.72 12.19
N LYS A 120 16.60 3.15 13.22
CA LYS A 120 17.63 2.33 13.86
C LYS A 120 17.11 1.01 14.43
N PHE A 121 15.89 0.98 14.97
CA PHE A 121 15.32 -0.25 15.53
C PHE A 121 15.04 -1.28 14.43
N TYR A 122 14.49 -0.82 13.30
CA TYR A 122 14.17 -1.65 12.14
C TYR A 122 15.31 -1.73 11.11
N GLU A 123 16.54 -1.36 11.47
CA GLU A 123 17.72 -1.47 10.59
C GLU A 123 17.88 -2.86 9.96
N PRO A 124 17.64 -3.99 10.67
CA PRO A 124 17.71 -5.31 10.07
C PRO A 124 16.73 -5.55 8.92
N LEU A 125 15.65 -4.76 8.81
CA LEU A 125 14.66 -4.84 7.74
C LEU A 125 14.94 -3.87 6.58
N GLU A 126 16.00 -3.06 6.65
CA GLU A 126 16.26 -2.01 5.65
C GLU A 126 16.43 -2.60 4.25
N GLU A 127 16.99 -3.80 4.11
CA GLU A 127 17.12 -4.48 2.83
C GLU A 127 15.76 -4.93 2.27
N GLU A 128 14.95 -5.58 3.08
CA GLU A 128 13.62 -6.05 2.71
C GLU A 128 12.71 -4.88 2.35
N MET A 129 12.73 -3.80 3.15
CA MET A 129 11.92 -2.61 2.91
C MET A 129 12.38 -1.85 1.67
N ARG A 130 13.70 -1.75 1.43
CA ARG A 130 14.25 -1.22 0.18
C ARG A 130 13.82 -2.04 -1.04
N ASN A 131 13.91 -3.36 -0.95
CA ASN A 131 13.52 -4.26 -2.04
C ASN A 131 12.02 -4.15 -2.35
N LEU A 132 11.18 -4.06 -1.32
CA LEU A 132 9.75 -3.81 -1.45
C LEU A 132 9.48 -2.46 -2.15
N ALA A 133 10.13 -1.39 -1.71
CA ALA A 133 9.96 -0.05 -2.28
C ALA A 133 10.39 0.00 -3.76
N TRP A 134 11.53 -0.61 -4.12
CA TRP A 134 12.00 -0.69 -5.50
C TRP A 134 11.10 -1.53 -6.39
N MET A 135 10.65 -2.68 -5.91
CA MET A 135 9.69 -3.51 -6.65
C MET A 135 8.43 -2.70 -6.97
N TRP A 136 7.93 -1.93 -6.01
CA TRP A 136 6.77 -1.08 -6.21
C TRP A 136 7.06 0.07 -7.19
N TYR A 137 8.19 0.76 -7.02
CA TYR A 137 8.65 1.83 -7.91
C TYR A 137 8.74 1.38 -9.36
N TRP A 138 9.37 0.24 -9.63
CA TRP A 138 9.52 -0.27 -10.99
C TRP A 138 8.19 -0.64 -11.62
N LYS A 139 7.28 -1.24 -10.84
CA LYS A 139 5.91 -1.52 -11.31
C LYS A 139 5.16 -0.24 -11.66
N LEU A 140 5.23 0.80 -10.81
CA LEU A 140 4.63 2.10 -11.11
C LEU A 140 5.20 2.71 -12.40
N GLN A 141 6.53 2.72 -12.55
CA GLN A 141 7.19 3.27 -13.73
C GLN A 141 6.83 2.51 -15.02
N ASP A 142 6.71 1.18 -14.96
CA ASP A 142 6.24 0.38 -16.09
C ASP A 142 4.82 0.75 -16.52
N GLN A 143 3.90 0.96 -15.57
CA GLN A 143 2.54 1.40 -15.88
C GLN A 143 2.50 2.81 -16.47
N ILE A 144 3.24 3.75 -15.89
CA ILE A 144 3.34 5.13 -16.40
C ILE A 144 3.82 5.14 -17.85
N LYS A 145 4.88 4.37 -18.17
CA LYS A 145 5.39 4.24 -19.54
C LYS A 145 4.36 3.65 -20.50
N LYS A 146 3.67 2.58 -20.10
CA LYS A 146 2.63 1.95 -20.91
C LYS A 146 1.47 2.91 -21.19
N GLY A 147 1.04 3.69 -20.20
CA GLY A 147 0.02 4.74 -20.39
C GLY A 147 0.46 5.81 -21.38
N GLN A 148 1.68 6.35 -21.23
CA GLN A 148 2.25 7.34 -22.15
C GLN A 148 2.33 6.82 -23.60
N GLU A 149 2.70 5.55 -23.79
CA GLU A 149 2.74 4.94 -25.12
C GLU A 149 1.37 4.79 -25.77
N GLN A 150 0.32 4.49 -24.99
CA GLN A 150 -1.05 4.36 -25.49
C GLN A 150 -1.58 5.72 -25.96
N ILE A 151 -1.35 6.78 -25.18
CA ILE A 151 -1.67 8.16 -25.55
C ILE A 151 -0.96 8.56 -26.85
N ARG A 152 0.35 8.29 -26.95
CA ARG A 152 1.14 8.60 -28.16
C ARG A 152 0.62 7.88 -29.41
N LYS A 153 0.04 6.70 -29.24
CA LYS A 153 -0.52 5.89 -30.34
C LYS A 153 -1.95 6.32 -30.73
N GLY A 154 -2.49 7.40 -30.14
CA GLY A 154 -3.80 7.94 -30.48
C GLY A 154 -4.95 6.97 -30.18
N ARG A 155 -4.73 5.99 -29.28
CA ARG A 155 -5.83 5.18 -28.77
C ARG A 155 -6.57 6.02 -27.74
N ASP A 156 -7.90 5.95 -27.75
CA ASP A 156 -8.71 6.60 -26.73
C ASP A 156 -8.14 6.28 -25.34
N HIS A 157 -7.98 7.32 -24.54
CA HIS A 157 -7.55 7.23 -23.15
C HIS A 157 -8.69 6.58 -22.38
N ASP A 158 -8.81 5.26 -22.47
CA ASP A 158 -9.67 4.52 -21.57
C ASP A 158 -9.05 4.63 -20.18
N ASP A 159 -9.56 5.56 -19.39
CA ASP A 159 -9.10 5.87 -18.03
C ASP A 159 -9.15 4.63 -17.11
N SER A 160 -9.95 3.62 -17.51
CA SER A 160 -10.00 2.32 -16.83
C SER A 160 -8.75 1.45 -17.08
N SER A 161 -7.94 1.73 -18.12
CA SER A 161 -6.84 0.87 -18.58
C SER A 161 -5.48 1.19 -17.96
N GLN A 162 -5.25 2.39 -17.42
CA GLN A 162 -3.94 2.74 -16.83
C GLN A 162 -3.69 2.02 -15.49
N SER A 163 -4.73 1.44 -14.91
CA SER A 163 -4.72 0.95 -13.55
C SER A 163 -4.92 -0.57 -13.44
N GLU A 164 -5.41 -1.26 -14.48
CA GLU A 164 -5.67 -2.71 -14.38
C GLU A 164 -4.41 -3.56 -14.17
N GLY A 165 -3.28 -3.16 -14.76
CA GLY A 165 -2.03 -3.93 -14.73
C GLY A 165 -1.35 -4.00 -13.36
N LEU A 166 -1.49 -2.95 -12.54
CA LEU A 166 -0.95 -2.89 -11.17
C LEU A 166 -2.04 -2.98 -10.10
N TYR A 167 -3.18 -2.34 -10.34
CA TYR A 167 -4.25 -2.18 -9.36
C TYR A 167 -5.48 -3.04 -9.64
N GLY A 168 -5.56 -3.64 -10.82
CA GLY A 168 -6.71 -4.40 -11.29
C GLY A 168 -6.80 -5.83 -10.81
N LYS A 169 -7.87 -6.49 -11.29
CA LYS A 169 -8.23 -7.86 -10.91
C LYS A 169 -7.23 -8.89 -11.42
N GLU A 170 -6.61 -8.65 -12.58
CA GLU A 170 -5.61 -9.55 -13.16
C GLU A 170 -4.34 -9.59 -12.30
N ALA A 171 -3.83 -8.42 -11.91
CA ALA A 171 -2.70 -8.29 -11.00
C ALA A 171 -2.95 -9.01 -9.67
N LEU A 172 -4.15 -8.85 -9.10
CA LEU A 172 -4.56 -9.58 -7.91
C LEU A 172 -4.61 -11.10 -8.15
N THR A 173 -5.13 -11.53 -9.29
CA THR A 173 -5.23 -12.96 -9.62
C THR A 173 -3.85 -13.58 -9.74
N ALA A 174 -2.92 -12.88 -10.39
CA ALA A 174 -1.51 -13.27 -10.47
C ALA A 174 -0.87 -13.32 -9.08
N LEU A 175 -1.12 -12.33 -8.22
CA LEU A 175 -0.64 -12.32 -6.83
C LEU A 175 -1.20 -13.50 -6.03
N LYS A 176 -2.51 -13.75 -6.10
CA LYS A 176 -3.15 -14.89 -5.41
C LYS A 176 -2.58 -16.22 -5.89
N LYS A 177 -2.36 -16.37 -7.19
CA LYS A 177 -1.73 -17.55 -7.76
C LYS A 177 -0.31 -17.72 -7.22
N TRP A 178 0.51 -16.67 -7.28
CA TRP A 178 1.87 -16.69 -6.73
C TRP A 178 1.87 -17.03 -5.23
N MET A 179 0.98 -16.45 -4.43
CA MET A 179 0.85 -16.75 -2.99
C MET A 179 0.50 -18.22 -2.74
N GLY A 180 -0.33 -18.82 -3.59
CA GLY A 180 -0.66 -20.24 -3.52
C GLY A 180 0.51 -21.12 -3.94
N ASP A 181 1.16 -20.80 -5.05
CA ASP A 181 2.28 -21.55 -5.62
C ASP A 181 3.52 -21.54 -4.70
N THR A 182 3.72 -20.46 -3.95
CA THR A 182 4.83 -20.30 -3.01
C THR A 182 4.47 -20.63 -1.56
N GLU A 183 3.23 -21.08 -1.33
CA GLU A 183 2.67 -21.31 0.01
C GLU A 183 2.76 -20.08 0.95
N TRP A 184 2.93 -18.87 0.40
CA TRP A 184 3.00 -17.63 1.17
C TRP A 184 1.70 -17.34 1.91
N ASN A 185 0.57 -17.84 1.41
CA ASN A 185 -0.72 -17.80 2.10
C ASN A 185 -0.87 -18.85 3.23
N LYS A 186 0.13 -19.72 3.45
CA LYS A 186 0.15 -20.67 4.56
C LYS A 186 0.95 -20.09 5.71
N VAL A 187 0.37 -20.16 6.91
CA VAL A 187 1.07 -19.76 8.13
C VAL A 187 2.22 -20.75 8.37
N THR A 188 3.46 -20.28 8.31
CA THR A 188 4.67 -21.10 8.53
C THR A 188 4.77 -21.60 9.96
N ASN A 189 4.30 -20.81 10.94
CA ASN A 189 4.25 -21.16 12.35
C ASN A 189 2.81 -21.05 12.87
N PRO A 190 1.94 -22.02 12.58
CA PRO A 190 0.55 -21.96 13.04
C PRO A 190 0.50 -22.00 14.57
N CYS A 191 -0.44 -21.25 15.17
CA CYS A 191 -0.63 -21.32 16.62
C CYS A 191 -0.99 -22.75 17.01
N GLN A 192 -0.19 -23.35 17.89
CA GLN A 192 -0.49 -24.68 18.45
C GLN A 192 -1.69 -24.68 19.41
N CYS A 193 -2.17 -23.49 19.78
CA CYS A 193 -3.25 -23.28 20.73
C CYS A 193 -4.66 -23.64 20.21
N GLN A 194 -4.83 -23.90 18.91
CA GLN A 194 -6.11 -24.18 18.21
C GLN A 194 -7.26 -23.17 18.43
N THR A 195 -7.03 -22.08 19.17
CA THR A 195 -8.06 -21.17 19.69
C THR A 195 -8.07 -19.80 19.01
N HIS A 196 -7.04 -19.48 18.22
CA HIS A 196 -6.83 -18.14 17.67
C HIS A 196 -6.62 -18.10 16.15
N CYS A 197 -6.72 -19.24 15.45
CA CYS A 197 -6.69 -19.23 13.98
C CYS A 197 -8.09 -18.90 13.47
N ALA A 198 -8.19 -18.03 12.45
CA ALA A 198 -9.41 -17.95 11.67
C ALA A 198 -9.72 -19.34 11.11
N GLU A 199 -10.93 -19.86 11.35
CA GLU A 199 -11.38 -21.12 10.76
C GLU A 199 -11.25 -21.03 9.23
N LYS A 200 -10.85 -22.15 8.61
CA LYS A 200 -10.70 -22.27 7.15
C LYS A 200 -12.05 -22.15 6.45
#